data_AF-A0A7S3ICR5-F1
#
_entry.id   AF-A0A7S3ICR5-F1
#
_cell.length_a   1.000
_cell.length_b   1.000
_cell.length_c   1.000
_cell.angle_alpha   90.00
_cell.angle_beta   90.00
_cell.angle_gamma   90.00
#
_symmetry.space_group_name_H-M   'P 1'
#
loop_
_entity.id
_entity.type
_entity.pdbx_description
1 polymer ?
#
loop_
_entity_poly.entity_id
_entity_poly.type
_entity_poly.pdbx_seq_one_letter_code
_entity_poly.pdbx_strand_id
1 'polypeptide(L)'
;MLFLSKDPALAVFLLEGLLRYWPFANSAKEVMFLTELLEVIEVCEITRLEHLISKLFKRLINCIAGPHLQVADRAMCFFENDYFLTILKHYKSFTFPLLVPVIAQIAETHWHKVLQ
;
A
#
# COMPACT_ATOMS: atom_id res chain seq x y z
N MET A 1 5.30 2.17 -16.11
CA MET A 1 6.73 2.58 -16.04
C MET A 1 7.24 3.46 -17.19
N LEU A 2 7.01 3.15 -18.48
CA LEU A 2 7.57 3.91 -19.63
C LEU A 2 7.31 5.43 -19.62
N PHE A 3 6.16 5.87 -19.09
CA PHE A 3 5.87 7.31 -18.95
C PHE A 3 6.60 7.95 -17.77
N LEU A 4 6.79 7.22 -16.67
CA LEU A 4 7.48 7.73 -15.48
C LEU A 4 8.99 7.88 -15.71
N SER A 5 9.58 7.06 -16.60
CA SER A 5 10.97 7.25 -17.03
C SER A 5 11.18 8.49 -17.91
N LYS A 6 10.11 9.06 -18.45
CA LYS A 6 10.13 10.30 -19.24
C LYS A 6 9.78 11.52 -18.41
N ASP A 7 8.79 11.40 -17.53
CA ASP A 7 8.39 12.46 -16.62
C ASP A 7 8.01 11.87 -15.24
N PRO A 8 8.93 11.93 -14.26
CA PRO A 8 8.68 11.46 -12.89
C PRO A 8 7.57 12.24 -12.17
N ALA A 9 7.24 13.47 -12.59
CA ALA A 9 6.18 14.26 -11.97
C ALA A 9 4.79 13.61 -12.15
N LEU A 10 4.63 12.77 -13.17
CA LEU A 10 3.40 12.01 -13.42
C LEU A 10 3.13 10.92 -12.38
N ALA A 11 4.14 10.51 -11.60
CA ALA A 11 4.01 9.41 -10.65
C ALA A 11 2.94 9.70 -9.59
N VAL A 12 2.87 10.93 -9.08
CA VAL A 12 1.88 11.33 -8.07
C VAL A 12 0.46 11.26 -8.62
N PHE A 13 0.26 11.73 -9.86
CA PHE A 13 -1.05 11.67 -10.52
C PHE A 13 -1.48 10.22 -10.81
N LEU A 14 -0.54 9.37 -11.22
CA LEU A 14 -0.79 7.95 -11.42
C LEU A 14 -1.16 7.26 -10.11
N LEU A 15 -0.45 7.57 -9.03
CA LEU A 15 -0.72 7.04 -7.70
C LEU A 15 -2.13 7.43 -7.22
N GLU A 16 -2.50 8.71 -7.40
CA GLU A 16 -3.85 9.18 -7.10
C GLU A 16 -4.90 8.46 -7.93
N GLY A 17 -4.64 8.24 -9.22
CA GLY A 17 -5.49 7.47 -10.13
C GLY A 17 -5.70 6.03 -9.66
N LEU A 18 -4.62 5.32 -9.31
CA LEU A 18 -4.68 3.95 -8.79
C LEU A 18 -5.53 3.87 -7.52
N LEU A 19 -5.33 4.79 -6.57
CA LEU A 19 -6.10 4.83 -5.33
C LEU A 19 -7.57 5.21 -5.54
N ARG A 20 -7.87 6.02 -6.56
CA ARG A 20 -9.23 6.44 -6.92
C ARG A 20 -10.03 5.32 -7.59
N TYR A 21 -9.41 4.56 -8.49
CA TYR A 21 -10.06 3.51 -9.28
C TYR A 21 -9.81 2.10 -8.75
N TRP A 22 -9.59 1.98 -7.43
CA TRP A 22 -9.29 0.71 -6.78
C TRP A 22 -10.35 -0.36 -7.08
N PRO A 23 -9.95 -1.57 -7.52
CA PRO A 23 -10.90 -2.65 -7.82
C PRO A 23 -11.52 -3.19 -6.52
N PHE A 24 -12.84 -3.39 -6.49
CA PHE A 24 -13.55 -3.84 -5.28
C PHE A 24 -14.17 -5.24 -5.39
N ALA A 25 -14.24 -5.83 -6.60
CA ALA A 25 -14.91 -7.10 -6.85
C ALA A 25 -14.03 -8.13 -7.59
N ASN A 26 -12.74 -7.85 -7.76
CA ASN A 26 -11.82 -8.71 -8.49
C ASN A 26 -10.45 -8.71 -7.80
N SER A 27 -10.18 -9.77 -7.03
CA SER A 27 -8.95 -9.93 -6.25
C SER A 27 -7.70 -10.01 -7.13
N ALA A 28 -7.78 -10.63 -8.31
CA ALA A 28 -6.65 -10.67 -9.25
C ALA A 28 -6.25 -9.25 -9.70
N LYS A 29 -7.23 -8.40 -10.02
CA LYS A 29 -6.97 -6.98 -10.33
C LYS A 29 -6.42 -6.22 -9.13
N GLU A 30 -6.89 -6.53 -7.93
CA GLU A 30 -6.39 -5.91 -6.71
C GLU A 30 -4.89 -6.23 -6.47
N VAL A 31 -4.47 -7.47 -6.69
CA VAL A 31 -3.05 -7.87 -6.65
C VAL A 31 -2.23 -7.14 -7.71
N MET A 32 -2.76 -6.99 -8.93
CA MET A 32 -2.09 -6.19 -9.98
C MET A 32 -1.96 -4.72 -9.58
N PHE A 33 -3.01 -4.13 -8.99
CA PHE A 33 -2.99 -2.75 -8.51
C PHE A 33 -1.99 -2.57 -7.38
N LEU A 34 -1.93 -3.48 -6.41
CA LEU A 34 -0.93 -3.44 -5.33
C LEU A 34 0.50 -3.50 -5.89
N THR A 35 0.72 -4.28 -6.94
CA THR A 35 2.03 -4.39 -7.59
C THR A 35 2.45 -3.07 -8.23
N GLU A 36 1.59 -2.51 -9.09
CA GLU A 36 1.85 -1.23 -9.73
C GLU A 36 1.94 -0.08 -8.70
N LEU A 37 1.11 -0.12 -7.65
CA LEU A 37 1.13 0.90 -6.60
C LEU A 37 2.49 0.94 -5.90
N LEU A 38 3.08 -0.21 -5.57
CA LEU A 38 4.40 -0.26 -4.95
C LEU A 38 5.49 0.30 -5.87
N GLU A 39 5.48 -0.12 -7.14
CA GLU A 39 6.43 0.36 -8.16
C GLU A 39 6.34 1.87 -8.40
N VAL A 40 5.12 2.43 -8.45
CA VAL A 40 4.91 3.87 -8.66
C VAL A 40 5.33 4.70 -7.44
N ILE A 41 5.14 4.16 -6.23
CA ILE A 41 5.54 4.85 -4.99
C ILE A 41 7.04 5.13 -4.98
N GLU A 42 7.88 4.18 -5.43
CA GLU A 42 9.34 4.33 -5.46
C GLU A 42 9.83 5.52 -6.28
N VAL A 43 9.05 5.96 -7.27
CA VAL A 43 9.39 7.09 -8.14
C VAL A 43 8.95 8.43 -7.53
N CYS A 44 8.02 8.41 -6.57
CA CYS A 44 7.42 9.62 -5.99
C CYS A 44 8.29 10.20 -4.88
N GLU A 45 8.63 11.50 -4.93
CA GLU A 45 9.22 12.21 -3.79
C GLU A 45 8.32 12.14 -2.55
N ILE A 46 8.90 11.78 -1.39
CA ILE A 46 8.18 11.58 -0.12
C ILE A 46 7.28 12.77 0.23
N THR A 47 7.77 14.01 0.10
CA THR A 47 7.03 15.23 0.43
C THR A 47 5.77 15.42 -0.41
N ARG A 48 5.77 14.96 -1.67
CA ARG A 48 4.60 15.06 -2.55
C ARG A 48 3.50 14.06 -2.18
N LEU A 49 3.82 13.03 -1.42
CA LEU A 49 2.89 12.00 -1.01
C LEU A 49 2.00 12.40 0.17
N GLU A 50 2.31 13.50 0.88
CA GLU A 50 1.65 13.88 2.14
C GLU A 50 0.12 13.80 2.09
N HIS A 51 -0.49 14.37 1.05
CA HIS A 51 -1.95 14.38 0.86
C HIS A 51 -2.55 13.01 0.49
N LEU A 52 -1.73 12.05 0.05
CA LEU A 52 -2.12 10.68 -0.31
C LEU A 52 -1.86 9.67 0.80
N ILE A 53 -0.96 9.95 1.76
CA ILE A 53 -0.58 9.02 2.84
C ILE A 53 -1.81 8.44 3.54
N SER A 54 -2.79 9.27 3.90
CA SER A 54 -4.00 8.78 4.56
C SER A 54 -4.78 7.77 3.72
N LYS A 55 -4.96 8.04 2.43
CA LYS A 55 -5.70 7.15 1.52
C LYS A 55 -4.90 5.88 1.26
N LEU A 56 -3.60 5.99 1.03
CA LEU A 56 -2.69 4.87 0.79
C LEU A 56 -2.72 3.88 1.95
N PHE A 57 -2.46 4.34 3.18
CA PHE A 57 -2.39 3.45 4.33
C PHE A 57 -3.74 2.83 4.67
N LYS A 58 -4.85 3.57 4.55
CA LYS A 58 -6.20 2.99 4.71
C LYS A 58 -6.46 1.87 3.70
N ARG A 59 -6.02 2.03 2.44
CA ARG A 59 -6.16 0.99 1.41
C ARG A 59 -5.33 -0.23 1.74
N LEU A 60 -4.05 -0.05 2.10
CA LEU A 60 -3.17 -1.15 2.48
C LEU A 60 -3.71 -1.92 3.68
N ILE A 61 -4.15 -1.22 4.72
CA ILE A 61 -4.76 -1.82 5.91
C ILE A 61 -5.97 -2.70 5.54
N ASN A 62 -6.86 -2.20 4.68
CA ASN A 62 -8.01 -2.97 4.23
C ASN A 62 -7.62 -4.21 3.41
N CYS A 63 -6.53 -4.12 2.63
CA CYS A 63 -6.01 -5.27 1.87
C CYS A 63 -5.42 -6.33 2.80
N ILE A 64 -4.67 -5.90 3.83
CA ILE A 64 -4.04 -6.78 4.83
C ILE A 64 -5.11 -7.47 5.69
N ALA A 65 -6.13 -6.72 6.14
CA ALA A 65 -7.24 -7.28 6.91
C ALA A 65 -8.30 -8.00 6.05
N GLY A 66 -8.10 -8.04 4.72
CA GLY A 66 -9.05 -8.61 3.79
C GLY A 66 -9.14 -10.14 3.90
N PRO A 67 -10.26 -10.74 3.46
CA PRO A 67 -10.46 -12.20 3.54
C PRO A 67 -9.63 -12.97 2.51
N HIS A 68 -9.09 -12.31 1.48
CA HIS A 68 -8.42 -12.98 0.36
C HIS A 68 -6.91 -13.03 0.59
N LEU A 69 -6.37 -14.22 0.88
CA LEU A 69 -4.96 -14.41 1.24
C LEU A 69 -3.98 -13.77 0.26
N GLN A 70 -4.15 -13.98 -1.04
CA GLN A 70 -3.20 -13.44 -2.04
C GLN A 70 -3.14 -11.90 -2.04
N VAL A 71 -4.23 -11.23 -1.68
CA VAL A 71 -4.28 -9.77 -1.58
C VAL A 71 -3.56 -9.33 -0.31
N ALA A 72 -3.82 -10.01 0.81
CA ALA A 72 -3.15 -9.75 2.08
C ALA A 72 -1.63 -9.97 1.99
N ASP A 73 -1.20 -11.12 1.46
CA ASP A 73 0.22 -11.44 1.24
C ASP A 73 0.89 -10.38 0.35
N ARG A 74 0.25 -10.01 -0.76
CA ARG A 74 0.82 -8.99 -1.66
C ARG A 74 0.92 -7.62 -1.00
N ALA A 75 -0.06 -7.24 -0.18
CA ALA A 75 -0.04 -5.99 0.57
C ALA A 75 1.04 -6.02 1.67
N MET A 76 1.31 -7.17 2.29
CA MET A 76 2.38 -7.32 3.28
C MET A 76 3.78 -7.16 2.67
N CYS A 77 3.98 -7.54 1.40
CA CYS A 77 5.25 -7.30 0.70
C CYS A 77 5.65 -5.81 0.64
N PHE A 78 4.75 -4.86 0.88
CA PHE A 78 5.11 -3.43 0.99
C PHE A 78 6.13 -3.21 2.13
N PHE A 79 6.04 -3.97 3.21
CA PHE A 79 6.96 -3.84 4.36
C PHE A 79 8.34 -4.44 4.12
N GLU A 80 8.53 -5.18 3.03
CA GLU A 80 9.85 -5.65 2.57
C GLU A 80 10.58 -4.59 1.73
N ASN A 81 9.87 -3.54 1.30
CA ASN A 81 10.41 -2.50 0.46
C ASN A 81 11.05 -1.35 1.27
N ASP A 82 12.36 -1.14 1.09
CA ASP A 82 13.13 -0.12 1.84
C ASP A 82 12.60 1.31 1.64
N TYR A 83 12.13 1.64 0.42
CA TYR A 83 11.60 2.95 0.12
C TYR A 83 10.27 3.19 0.86
N PHE A 84 9.37 2.20 0.83
CA PHE A 84 8.13 2.23 1.60
C PHE A 84 8.40 2.34 3.10
N LEU A 85 9.39 1.62 3.64
CA LEU A 85 9.78 1.75 5.05
C LEU A 85 10.26 3.16 5.39
N THR A 86 10.91 3.85 4.46
CA THR A 86 11.32 5.25 4.64
C THR A 86 10.11 6.18 4.71
N ILE A 87 9.10 5.99 3.85
CA ILE A 87 7.83 6.72 3.92
C ILE A 87 7.13 6.46 5.26
N LEU A 88 7.05 5.19 5.67
CA LEU A 88 6.43 4.78 6.93
C LEU A 88 7.12 5.43 8.15
N LYS A 89 8.45 5.51 8.15
CA LYS A 89 9.23 6.20 9.19
C LYS A 89 9.01 7.71 9.18
N HIS A 90 8.94 8.32 7.99
CA HIS A 90 8.73 9.76 7.84
C HIS A 90 7.35 10.19 8.39
N TYR A 91 6.30 9.43 8.06
CA TYR A 91 4.92 9.72 8.47
C TYR A 91 4.46 8.94 9.71
N LYS A 92 5.38 8.44 10.54
CA LYS A 92 5.10 7.52 11.67
C LYS A 92 3.97 7.97 12.60
N SER A 93 3.89 9.27 12.90
CA SER A 93 2.87 9.85 13.80
C SER A 93 1.45 9.65 13.27
N PHE A 94 1.30 9.50 11.95
CA PHE A 94 0.03 9.27 11.28
C PHE A 94 -0.17 7.80 10.91
N THR A 95 0.89 7.13 10.42
CA THR A 95 0.79 5.76 9.88
C THR A 95 0.70 4.70 10.98
N PHE A 96 1.41 4.86 12.09
CA PHE A 96 1.47 3.84 13.15
C PHE A 96 0.13 3.67 13.89
N PRO A 97 -0.58 4.73 14.28
CA PRO A 97 -1.90 4.58 14.92
C PRO A 97 -2.93 3.87 14.03
N LEU A 98 -2.75 3.90 12.70
CA LEU A 98 -3.62 3.19 11.77
C LEU A 98 -3.20 1.72 11.60
N LEU A 99 -1.90 1.46 11.46
CA LEU A 99 -1.37 0.13 11.17
C LEU A 99 -1.33 -0.80 12.38
N VAL A 100 -0.81 -0.31 13.51
CA VAL A 100 -0.49 -1.13 14.68
C VAL A 100 -1.71 -1.90 15.21
N PRO A 101 -2.90 -1.28 15.38
CA PRO A 101 -4.06 -2.02 15.89
C PRO A 101 -4.49 -3.16 14.97
N VAL A 102 -4.40 -2.94 13.65
CA VAL A 102 -4.84 -3.94 12.67
C VAL A 102 -3.84 -5.08 12.57
N ILE A 103 -2.54 -4.79 12.54
CA ILE A 103 -1.50 -5.83 12.54
C ILE A 103 -1.56 -6.65 13.83
N ALA A 104 -1.73 -6.00 14.99
CA ALA A 104 -1.87 -6.70 16.27
C ALA A 104 -3.10 -7.62 16.28
N GLN A 105 -4.24 -7.14 15.80
CA GLN A 105 -5.44 -7.95 15.67
C GLN A 105 -5.20 -9.15 14.73
N ILE A 106 -4.58 -8.95 13.57
CA ILE A 106 -4.29 -10.02 12.61
C ILE A 106 -3.35 -11.06 13.23
N ALA A 107 -2.28 -10.65 13.91
CA ALA A 107 -1.37 -11.57 14.58
C ALA A 107 -2.07 -12.46 15.63
N GLU A 108 -3.16 -11.98 16.24
CA GLU A 108 -3.93 -12.76 17.21
C GLU A 108 -5.06 -13.59 16.59
N THR A 109 -5.67 -13.11 15.50
CA THR A 109 -6.97 -13.61 15.01
C THR A 109 -6.99 -14.04 13.55
N HIS A 110 -5.88 -13.95 12.80
CA HIS A 110 -5.91 -14.28 11.39
C HIS A 110 -6.24 -15.76 11.18
N TRP A 111 -7.24 -16.02 10.35
CA TRP A 111 -7.79 -17.35 10.09
C TRP A 111 -6.78 -18.32 9.46
N HIS A 112 -5.71 -17.79 8.86
CA HIS A 112 -4.60 -18.56 8.29
C HIS A 112 -3.32 -18.44 9.13
N LYS A 113 -2.83 -19.60 9.60
CA LYS A 113 -1.63 -19.78 10.43
C LYS A 113 -0.31 -19.29 9.81
N VAL A 114 -0.26 -19.03 8.49
CA VAL A 114 0.94 -18.51 7.82
C VAL A 114 1.16 -17.03 8.14
N LEU A 115 0.07 -16.31 8.44
CA LEU A 115 0.10 -14.88 8.80
C LEU A 115 -0.02 -14.65 10.32
N GLN A 116 -0.06 -15.73 11.12
CA GLN A 116 -0.09 -15.73 12.58
C GLN A 116 1.31 -16.01 13.12
#